data_AF-A0A9W8C8I2-F1
#
_entry.id   AF-A0A9W8C8I2-F1
#
_cell.length_a   1.000
_cell.length_b   1.000
_cell.length_c   1.000
_cell.angle_alpha   90.00
_cell.angle_beta   90.00
_cell.angle_gamma   90.00
#
_symmetry.space_group_name_H-M   'P 1'
#
loop_
_entity.id
_entity.type
_entity.pdbx_description
1 polymer ?
#
loop_
_entity_poly.entity_id
_entity_poly.type
_entity_poly.pdbx_seq_one_letter_code
_entity_poly.pdbx_strand_id
1 'polypeptide(L)'
;MSQVHQAVLDYFNVYLILFIIIKKKIHTVCSLSECIKHQYYYINMRMNWTEAQRYCRENYTDLATVHNMNDMKELNKTVNNRQNVWIGLSQTTHTWKWSLGDPVNYTNWENGQPNSHPKCAFMRNGRWQSEICNEKLSFICYNGSSKGYVIENSNKTWRDAQSFCRQHHTDLTSVRSQTENENIVKIINNNETSVWIGLFSDLWEWSDNSNVGFRYWKSVEPNGGSDAQCTEVQMEKQGEWNDAGCHHSITFVCHEDQLILIKESRTWSEALKYCRENHMDLVSVHSDKIEKRLNTVVQHASTAEVWLGLRHSCTVGIWFWVSGEIVCYEKWAEGNETAVENCETVMRSGAVQSGGDHRWISLPETERCNFICSRYD
;
A
#
# COMPACT_ATOMS: atom_id res chain seq x y z
N MET A 1 32.14 37.38 26.81
CA MET A 1 30.75 36.87 26.93
C MET A 1 29.96 36.95 25.61
N SER A 2 30.28 37.86 24.68
CA SER A 2 29.54 38.00 23.41
C SER A 2 29.89 36.99 22.31
N GLN A 3 31.14 36.53 22.20
CA GLN A 3 31.54 35.60 21.12
C GLN A 3 30.98 34.18 21.26
N VAL A 4 30.85 33.66 22.48
CA VAL A 4 30.25 32.34 22.74
C VAL A 4 28.73 32.38 22.47
N HIS A 5 28.08 33.48 22.83
CA HIS A 5 26.65 33.68 22.58
C HIS A 5 26.34 33.79 21.08
N GLN A 6 27.22 34.45 20.30
CA GLN A 6 27.09 34.53 18.84
C GLN A 6 27.33 33.17 18.18
N ALA A 7 28.34 32.41 18.62
CA ALA A 7 28.60 31.07 18.09
C ALA A 7 27.47 30.07 18.37
N VAL A 8 26.79 30.19 19.52
CA VAL A 8 25.60 29.38 19.84
C VAL A 8 24.42 29.79 18.98
N LEU A 9 24.18 31.09 18.77
CA LEU A 9 23.13 31.58 17.87
C LEU A 9 23.38 31.17 16.42
N ASP A 10 24.62 31.21 15.96
CA ASP A 10 25.00 30.79 14.61
C ASP A 10 24.86 29.26 14.44
N TYR A 11 25.20 28.46 15.46
CA TYR A 11 24.96 27.02 15.47
C TYR A 11 23.46 26.68 15.45
N PHE A 12 22.65 27.35 16.25
CA PHE A 12 21.19 27.20 16.25
C PHE A 12 20.57 27.63 14.91
N ASN A 13 21.03 28.74 14.33
CA ASN A 13 20.56 29.19 13.02
C ASN A 13 20.96 28.23 11.89
N VAL A 14 22.18 27.70 11.91
CA VAL A 14 22.62 26.68 10.93
C VAL A 14 21.81 25.39 11.10
N TYR A 15 21.53 24.96 12.33
CA TYR A 15 20.70 23.77 12.58
C TYR A 15 19.24 24.00 12.15
N LEU A 16 18.66 25.17 12.45
CA LEU A 16 17.32 25.57 12.05
C LEU A 16 17.20 25.68 10.53
N ILE A 17 18.20 26.24 9.85
CA ILE A 17 18.25 26.32 8.39
C ILE A 17 18.40 24.91 7.78
N LEU A 18 19.25 24.04 8.33
CA LEU A 18 19.33 22.64 7.90
C LEU A 18 17.99 21.93 8.09
N PHE A 19 17.31 22.14 9.22
CA PHE A 19 16.01 21.56 9.53
C PHE A 19 14.91 22.07 8.59
N ILE A 20 14.90 23.37 8.26
CA ILE A 20 13.99 23.98 7.28
C ILE A 20 14.29 23.46 5.86
N ILE A 21 15.56 23.28 5.48
CA ILE A 21 15.95 22.73 4.18
C ILE A 21 15.55 21.24 4.08
N ILE A 22 15.72 20.46 5.16
CA ILE A 22 15.26 19.07 5.24
C ILE A 22 13.73 19.02 5.15
N LYS A 23 12.99 19.87 5.89
CA LYS A 23 11.52 19.96 5.82
C LYS A 23 11.01 20.40 4.46
N LYS A 24 11.61 21.43 3.83
CA LYS A 24 11.24 21.86 2.47
C LYS A 24 11.52 20.79 1.42
N LYS A 25 12.61 20.02 1.54
CA LYS A 25 12.87 18.88 0.67
C LYS A 25 11.84 17.75 0.86
N ILE A 26 11.28 17.57 2.06
CA ILE A 26 10.22 16.59 2.31
C ILE A 26 8.89 17.03 1.65
N HIS A 27 8.48 18.29 1.82
CA HIS A 27 7.26 18.80 1.15
C HIS A 27 7.36 18.84 -0.39
N THR A 28 8.55 19.04 -0.95
CA THR A 28 8.72 19.12 -2.42
C THR A 28 8.72 17.73 -3.10
N VAL A 29 8.75 16.63 -2.33
CA VAL A 29 8.85 15.26 -2.87
C VAL A 29 7.52 14.49 -2.81
N CYS A 30 6.49 15.00 -2.12
CA CYS A 30 5.16 14.40 -2.15
C CYS A 30 4.32 14.88 -3.35
N SER A 31 4.76 14.54 -4.56
CA SER A 31 3.87 14.47 -5.71
C SER A 31 3.44 13.02 -5.90
N LEU A 32 2.19 12.72 -5.55
CA LEU A 32 1.41 11.56 -6.02
C LEU A 32 2.09 10.17 -5.93
N SER A 33 2.79 9.86 -4.85
CA SER A 33 3.20 8.48 -4.57
C SER A 33 2.50 8.00 -3.31
N GLU A 34 1.69 6.95 -3.45
CA GLU A 34 1.12 6.20 -2.34
C GLU A 34 2.24 5.80 -1.37
N CYS A 35 2.05 6.12 -0.09
CA CYS A 35 2.91 5.68 1.00
C CYS A 35 2.49 4.24 1.29
N ILE A 36 3.10 3.28 0.59
CA ILE A 36 2.93 1.85 0.88
C ILE A 36 4.28 1.38 1.41
N LYS A 37 4.32 0.93 2.65
CA LYS A 37 5.56 0.39 3.24
C LYS A 37 5.79 -1.02 2.75
N HIS A 38 6.82 -1.16 1.92
CA HIS A 38 7.36 -2.46 1.58
C HIS A 38 8.29 -2.98 2.67
N GLN A 39 8.01 -4.17 3.18
CA GLN A 39 8.97 -4.91 4.01
C GLN A 39 9.77 -5.86 3.13
N TYR A 40 11.10 -5.69 3.10
CA TYR A 40 12.00 -6.45 2.23
C TYR A 40 12.69 -7.59 2.98
N TYR A 41 12.88 -8.72 2.29
CA TYR A 41 13.46 -9.95 2.84
C TYR A 41 14.54 -10.49 1.90
N TYR A 42 15.78 -10.55 2.39
CA TYR A 42 16.89 -11.15 1.66
C TYR A 42 16.80 -12.67 1.70
N ILE A 43 16.76 -13.31 0.53
CA ILE A 43 16.71 -14.76 0.39
C ILE A 43 18.07 -15.25 -0.11
N ASN A 44 18.77 -16.00 0.75
CA ASN A 44 20.11 -16.52 0.47
C ASN A 44 20.07 -17.84 -0.34
N MET A 45 19.30 -17.86 -1.43
CA MET A 45 19.19 -19.00 -2.34
C MET A 45 19.51 -18.53 -3.75
N ARG A 46 20.27 -19.31 -4.53
CA ARG A 46 20.64 -18.93 -5.90
C ARG A 46 19.65 -19.49 -6.92
N MET A 47 18.88 -18.61 -7.54
CA MET A 47 17.82 -18.94 -8.50
C MET A 47 17.90 -18.03 -9.72
N ASN A 48 17.41 -18.52 -10.87
CA ASN A 48 17.15 -17.63 -11.99
C ASN A 48 16.00 -16.66 -11.67
N TRP A 49 15.84 -15.59 -12.45
CA TRP A 49 14.88 -14.53 -12.13
C TRP A 49 13.44 -15.07 -12.00
N THR A 50 13.03 -15.96 -12.92
CA THR A 50 11.69 -16.57 -12.92
C THR A 50 11.47 -17.50 -11.73
N GLU A 51 12.47 -18.32 -11.38
CA GLU A 51 12.45 -19.18 -10.20
C GLU A 51 12.36 -18.36 -8.91
N ALA A 52 13.13 -17.28 -8.81
CA ALA A 52 13.12 -16.36 -7.68
C ALA A 52 11.76 -15.66 -7.53
N GLN A 53 11.17 -15.21 -8.64
CA GLN A 53 9.82 -14.64 -8.68
C GLN A 53 8.78 -15.63 -8.15
N ARG A 54 8.80 -16.87 -8.65
CA ARG A 54 7.90 -17.92 -8.19
C ARG A 54 8.05 -18.16 -6.70
N TYR A 55 9.28 -18.28 -6.20
CA TYR A 55 9.53 -18.43 -4.76
C TYR A 55 8.94 -17.28 -3.95
N CYS A 56 9.17 -16.02 -4.38
CA CYS A 56 8.62 -14.87 -3.68
C CYS A 56 7.09 -14.86 -3.68
N ARG A 57 6.42 -15.27 -4.76
CA ARG A 57 4.96 -15.34 -4.82
C ARG A 57 4.35 -16.46 -3.98
N GLU A 58 5.11 -17.52 -3.73
CA GLU A 58 4.69 -18.64 -2.89
C GLU A 58 4.85 -18.32 -1.39
N ASN A 59 5.77 -17.43 -1.00
CA ASN A 59 6.15 -17.21 0.40
C ASN A 59 5.97 -15.75 0.90
N TYR A 60 5.81 -14.80 -0.03
CA TYR A 60 5.74 -13.35 0.18
C TYR A 60 4.76 -12.74 -0.85
N THR A 61 4.74 -11.41 -1.03
CA THR A 61 3.94 -10.79 -2.09
C THR A 61 4.54 -11.03 -3.49
N ASP A 62 5.78 -10.58 -3.74
CA ASP A 62 6.52 -10.82 -4.99
C ASP A 62 8.02 -10.48 -4.82
N LEU A 63 8.81 -10.55 -5.89
CA LEU A 63 10.16 -9.96 -5.93
C LEU A 63 10.12 -8.46 -5.64
N ALA A 64 11.16 -7.94 -4.97
CA ALA A 64 11.23 -6.56 -4.50
C ALA A 64 10.82 -5.52 -5.55
N THR A 65 9.76 -4.78 -5.24
CA THR A 65 9.29 -3.60 -5.98
C THR A 65 9.75 -2.33 -5.27
N VAL A 66 10.14 -1.30 -6.04
CA VAL A 66 10.61 -0.01 -5.51
C VAL A 66 9.89 1.14 -6.21
N HIS A 67 9.07 1.89 -5.49
CA HIS A 67 8.33 3.03 -6.04
C HIS A 67 8.99 4.38 -5.78
N ASN A 68 9.86 4.49 -4.78
CA ASN A 68 10.45 5.76 -4.39
C ASN A 68 11.81 5.58 -3.67
N MET A 69 12.40 6.70 -3.25
CA MET A 69 13.68 6.71 -2.54
C MET A 69 13.62 6.07 -1.14
N ASN A 70 12.45 6.09 -0.47
CA ASN A 70 12.28 5.46 0.83
C ASN A 70 12.33 3.92 0.69
N ASP A 71 11.64 3.38 -0.31
CA ASP A 71 11.72 1.96 -0.69
C ASP A 71 13.18 1.54 -0.93
N MET A 72 13.95 2.32 -1.70
CA MET A 72 15.38 2.05 -1.89
C MET A 72 16.18 2.06 -0.59
N LYS A 73 15.88 2.99 0.31
CA LYS A 73 16.57 3.11 1.59
C LYS A 73 16.29 1.88 2.45
N GLU A 74 15.06 1.41 2.51
CA GLU A 74 14.70 0.18 3.24
C GLU A 74 15.30 -1.06 2.57
N LEU A 75 15.20 -1.18 1.25
CA LEU A 75 15.81 -2.26 0.47
C LEU A 75 17.31 -2.38 0.74
N ASN A 76 18.04 -1.25 0.78
CA ASN A 76 19.48 -1.21 1.02
C ASN A 76 19.88 -1.69 2.42
N LYS A 77 18.99 -1.67 3.40
CA LYS A 77 19.28 -2.22 4.75
C LYS A 77 19.33 -3.75 4.73
N THR A 78 18.71 -4.40 3.74
CA THR A 78 18.55 -5.86 3.73
C THR A 78 19.75 -6.63 3.18
N VAL A 79 20.62 -5.99 2.41
CA VAL A 79 21.73 -6.66 1.71
C VAL A 79 23.07 -6.02 2.03
N ASN A 80 24.07 -6.87 2.29
CA ASN A 80 25.44 -6.44 2.54
C ASN A 80 26.13 -5.95 1.25
N ASN A 81 26.96 -4.92 1.37
CA ASN A 81 27.77 -4.40 0.27
C ASN A 81 28.65 -5.53 -0.33
N ARG A 82 28.37 -5.91 -1.59
CA ARG A 82 29.12 -6.76 -2.54
C ARG A 82 28.28 -7.83 -3.25
N GLN A 83 27.09 -8.17 -2.78
CA GLN A 83 26.25 -9.20 -3.42
C GLN A 83 25.42 -8.63 -4.58
N ASN A 84 25.24 -9.45 -5.62
CA ASN A 84 24.30 -9.18 -6.71
C ASN A 84 23.00 -9.90 -6.35
N VAL A 85 21.90 -9.16 -6.26
CA VAL A 85 20.61 -9.70 -5.85
C VAL A 85 19.51 -9.34 -6.84
N TRP A 86 18.71 -10.32 -7.26
CA TRP A 86 17.55 -10.04 -8.11
C TRP A 86 16.54 -9.13 -7.39
N ILE A 87 15.98 -8.20 -8.17
CA ILE A 87 14.82 -7.38 -7.81
C ILE A 87 13.73 -7.60 -8.85
N GLY A 88 12.50 -7.16 -8.58
CA GLY A 88 11.33 -7.45 -9.41
C GLY A 88 11.30 -6.75 -10.78
N LEU A 89 12.31 -5.97 -11.13
CA LEU A 89 12.32 -5.18 -12.36
C LEU A 89 12.79 -6.05 -13.55
N SER A 90 11.97 -6.15 -14.60
CA SER A 90 12.28 -6.90 -15.82
C SER A 90 11.75 -6.21 -17.08
N GLN A 91 12.22 -6.63 -18.25
CA GLN A 91 11.90 -6.08 -19.55
C GLN A 91 11.33 -7.17 -20.46
N THR A 92 10.06 -7.04 -20.85
CA THR A 92 9.37 -8.01 -21.73
C THR A 92 9.29 -7.52 -23.19
N THR A 93 8.84 -6.27 -23.41
CA THR A 93 8.60 -5.67 -24.74
C THR A 93 9.32 -4.33 -24.92
N HIS A 94 10.62 -4.27 -24.60
CA HIS A 94 11.46 -3.05 -24.54
C HIS A 94 11.08 -2.03 -23.46
N THR A 95 9.97 -2.23 -22.76
CA THR A 95 9.60 -1.45 -21.58
C THR A 95 9.96 -2.20 -20.30
N TRP A 96 10.62 -1.52 -19.36
CA TRP A 96 10.83 -2.05 -18.02
C TRP A 96 9.53 -1.98 -17.22
N LYS A 97 9.25 -3.03 -16.46
CA LYS A 97 8.10 -3.14 -15.55
C LYS A 97 8.51 -3.91 -14.29
N TRP A 98 7.84 -3.62 -13.17
CA TRP A 98 7.98 -4.44 -11.97
C TRP A 98 7.38 -5.83 -12.16
N SER A 99 7.57 -6.75 -11.23
CA SER A 99 7.18 -8.15 -11.40
C SER A 99 5.67 -8.35 -11.27
N LEU A 100 5.03 -7.52 -10.45
CA LEU A 100 3.57 -7.29 -10.43
C LEU A 100 3.11 -6.33 -11.51
N GLY A 101 4.06 -5.84 -12.32
CA GLY A 101 4.00 -4.95 -13.49
C GLY A 101 3.54 -3.51 -13.25
N ASP A 102 3.62 -3.03 -12.01
CA ASP A 102 3.55 -1.60 -11.74
C ASP A 102 4.46 -0.81 -12.69
N PRO A 103 4.04 0.41 -13.10
CA PRO A 103 4.87 1.27 -13.92
C PRO A 103 6.16 1.68 -13.17
N VAL A 104 7.21 1.93 -13.94
CA VAL A 104 8.53 2.31 -13.39
C VAL A 104 8.58 3.83 -13.24
N ASN A 105 8.09 4.33 -12.12
CA ASN A 105 8.07 5.78 -11.82
C ASN A 105 9.35 6.26 -11.12
N TYR A 106 10.14 5.34 -10.56
CA TYR A 106 11.41 5.60 -9.91
C TYR A 106 12.49 4.68 -10.47
N THR A 107 13.70 5.22 -10.67
CA THR A 107 14.85 4.42 -11.10
C THR A 107 16.10 4.73 -10.32
N ASN A 108 16.94 3.70 -10.11
CA ASN A 108 18.25 3.85 -9.48
C ASN A 108 19.34 3.06 -10.23
N TRP A 109 19.29 3.12 -11.57
CA TRP A 109 20.27 2.52 -12.46
C TRP A 109 21.70 3.03 -12.21
N GLU A 110 22.68 2.15 -12.36
CA GLU A 110 24.08 2.53 -12.45
C GLU A 110 24.38 3.28 -13.75
N ASN A 111 25.45 4.06 -13.77
CA ASN A 111 25.81 4.84 -14.96
C ASN A 111 26.07 3.91 -16.16
N GLY A 112 25.38 4.16 -17.27
CA GLY A 112 25.47 3.32 -18.48
C GLY A 112 24.55 2.10 -18.48
N GLN A 113 23.69 1.94 -17.48
CA GLN A 113 22.64 0.93 -17.43
C GLN A 113 21.26 1.55 -17.72
N PRO A 114 20.28 0.77 -18.23
CA PRO A 114 20.42 -0.63 -18.64
C PRO A 114 21.16 -0.78 -19.98
N ASN A 115 21.97 -1.83 -20.11
CA ASN A 115 22.57 -2.25 -21.38
C ASN A 115 21.51 -2.91 -22.31
N SER A 116 21.78 -2.93 -23.62
CA SER A 116 20.79 -3.29 -24.65
C SER A 116 20.44 -4.78 -24.76
N HIS A 117 21.03 -5.67 -23.95
CA HIS A 117 20.96 -7.13 -24.14
C HIS A 117 20.30 -7.92 -22.99
N PRO A 118 20.51 -7.60 -21.70
CA PRO A 118 19.86 -8.30 -20.60
C PRO A 118 18.54 -7.65 -20.16
N LYS A 119 17.61 -8.52 -19.76
CA LYS A 119 16.20 -8.19 -19.57
C LYS A 119 15.73 -8.24 -18.11
N CYS A 120 16.60 -8.54 -17.15
CA CYS A 120 16.26 -8.63 -15.74
C CYS A 120 17.21 -7.77 -14.90
N ALA A 121 16.70 -7.05 -13.91
CA ALA A 121 17.51 -6.16 -13.09
C ALA A 121 17.95 -6.84 -11.79
N PHE A 122 19.20 -6.63 -11.41
CA PHE A 122 19.72 -6.94 -10.09
C PHE A 122 20.22 -5.67 -9.42
N MET A 123 20.26 -5.67 -8.10
CA MET A 123 20.86 -4.62 -7.30
C MET A 123 22.25 -5.04 -6.82
N ARG A 124 23.20 -4.10 -6.83
CA ARG A 124 24.51 -4.22 -6.19
C ARG A 124 24.89 -2.89 -5.56
N ASN A 125 25.21 -2.89 -4.27
CA ASN A 125 25.59 -1.68 -3.53
C ASN A 125 24.57 -0.52 -3.70
N GLY A 126 23.28 -0.86 -3.73
CA GLY A 126 22.20 0.10 -3.89
C GLY A 126 22.07 0.74 -5.26
N ARG A 127 22.73 0.21 -6.31
CA ARG A 127 22.52 0.61 -7.70
C ARG A 127 22.04 -0.57 -8.54
N TRP A 128 21.24 -0.29 -9.55
CA TRP A 128 20.65 -1.33 -10.41
C TRP A 128 21.48 -1.53 -11.67
N GLN A 129 21.62 -2.78 -12.06
CA GLN A 129 22.24 -3.20 -13.32
C GLN A 129 21.34 -4.25 -13.97
N SER A 130 21.44 -4.44 -15.28
CA SER A 130 20.75 -5.52 -15.98
C SER A 130 21.65 -6.72 -16.22
N GLU A 131 21.07 -7.92 -16.07
CA GLU A 131 21.72 -9.22 -16.30
C GLU A 131 20.76 -10.19 -17.02
N ILE A 132 21.33 -11.22 -17.66
CA ILE A 132 20.59 -12.29 -18.32
C ILE A 132 19.75 -13.01 -17.27
N CYS A 133 18.43 -13.09 -17.51
CA CYS A 133 17.47 -13.62 -16.54
C CYS A 133 17.73 -15.06 -16.09
N ASN A 134 18.50 -15.84 -16.86
CA ASN A 134 18.87 -17.23 -16.56
C ASN A 134 20.01 -17.35 -15.53
N GLU A 135 20.70 -16.25 -15.21
CA GLU A 135 21.75 -16.25 -14.21
C GLU A 135 21.21 -16.54 -12.82
N LYS A 136 21.98 -17.29 -12.02
CA LYS A 136 21.56 -17.71 -10.68
C LYS A 136 22.10 -16.79 -9.60
N LEU A 137 21.27 -15.87 -9.13
CA LEU A 137 21.60 -14.91 -8.07
C LEU A 137 20.75 -15.16 -6.82
N SER A 138 21.22 -14.66 -5.67
CA SER A 138 20.32 -14.44 -4.53
C SER A 138 19.32 -13.35 -4.87
N PHE A 139 18.27 -13.20 -4.07
CA PHE A 139 17.15 -12.32 -4.44
C PHE A 139 16.48 -11.73 -3.22
N ILE A 140 15.73 -10.66 -3.43
CA ILE A 140 14.98 -9.98 -2.38
C ILE A 140 13.49 -10.11 -2.70
N CYS A 141 12.72 -10.66 -1.76
CA CYS A 141 11.26 -10.61 -1.80
C CYS A 141 10.75 -9.41 -1.01
N TYR A 142 9.50 -9.02 -1.23
CA TYR A 142 8.84 -8.04 -0.38
C TYR A 142 7.43 -8.47 0.00
N ASN A 143 6.96 -7.92 1.12
CA ASN A 143 5.53 -7.88 1.45
C ASN A 143 5.03 -6.44 1.25
N GLY A 144 3.93 -6.29 0.50
CA GLY A 144 3.17 -5.05 0.40
C GLY A 144 2.09 -4.94 1.47
N SER A 145 1.35 -3.82 1.49
CA SER A 145 0.20 -3.64 2.37
C SER A 145 -0.86 -4.73 2.14
N SER A 146 -1.51 -5.14 3.23
CA SER A 146 -2.54 -6.18 3.17
C SER A 146 -3.81 -5.58 2.59
N LYS A 147 -4.31 -6.13 1.47
CA LYS A 147 -5.61 -5.73 0.93
C LYS A 147 -6.73 -6.48 1.64
N GLY A 148 -7.76 -5.76 2.05
CA GLY A 148 -9.01 -6.35 2.53
C GLY A 148 -9.85 -6.88 1.35
N TYR A 149 -10.59 -7.96 1.59
CA TYR A 149 -11.55 -8.52 0.64
C TYR A 149 -12.88 -8.79 1.34
N VAL A 150 -13.99 -8.52 0.65
CA VAL A 150 -15.34 -8.82 1.15
C VAL A 150 -16.14 -9.55 0.07
N ILE A 151 -16.74 -10.69 0.44
CA ILE A 151 -17.66 -11.42 -0.43
C ILE A 151 -19.08 -10.87 -0.27
N GLU A 152 -19.70 -10.52 -1.38
CA GLU A 152 -21.11 -10.15 -1.45
C GLU A 152 -21.93 -11.33 -1.96
N ASN A 153 -22.82 -11.84 -1.10
CA ASN A 153 -23.62 -13.04 -1.36
C ASN A 153 -24.85 -12.78 -2.25
N SER A 154 -25.02 -11.55 -2.76
CA SER A 154 -26.10 -11.24 -3.70
C SER A 154 -25.67 -11.56 -5.12
N ASN A 155 -26.52 -12.25 -5.89
CA ASN A 155 -26.22 -12.56 -7.29
C ASN A 155 -26.42 -11.33 -8.17
N LYS A 156 -25.39 -10.95 -8.94
CA LYS A 156 -25.41 -9.80 -9.85
C LYS A 156 -24.66 -10.11 -11.15
N THR A 157 -25.04 -9.42 -12.23
CA THR A 157 -24.21 -9.36 -13.45
C THR A 157 -22.88 -8.69 -13.13
N TRP A 158 -21.84 -8.92 -13.94
CA TRP A 158 -20.51 -8.35 -13.67
C TRP A 158 -20.55 -6.81 -13.56
N ARG A 159 -21.29 -6.13 -14.46
CA ARG A 159 -21.43 -4.67 -14.44
C ARG A 159 -22.18 -4.16 -13.21
N ASP A 160 -23.23 -4.87 -12.79
CA ASP A 160 -23.99 -4.51 -11.58
C ASP A 160 -23.18 -4.78 -10.31
N ALA A 161 -22.38 -5.86 -10.29
CA ALA A 161 -21.45 -6.17 -9.22
C ALA A 161 -20.37 -5.09 -9.08
N GLN A 162 -19.76 -4.66 -10.20
CA GLN A 162 -18.81 -3.54 -10.22
C GLN A 162 -19.43 -2.25 -9.68
N SER A 163 -20.62 -1.90 -10.15
CA SER A 163 -21.32 -0.69 -9.72
C SER A 163 -21.61 -0.75 -8.22
N PHE A 164 -22.01 -1.91 -7.71
CA PHE A 164 -22.22 -2.14 -6.29
C PHE A 164 -20.92 -1.95 -5.50
N CYS A 165 -19.82 -2.61 -5.90
CA CYS A 165 -18.54 -2.47 -5.20
C CYS A 165 -18.06 -1.02 -5.20
N ARG A 166 -18.21 -0.27 -6.29
CA ARG A 166 -17.83 1.16 -6.34
C ARG A 166 -18.71 2.06 -5.47
N GLN A 167 -19.95 1.68 -5.25
CA GLN A 167 -20.90 2.44 -4.44
C GLN A 167 -20.70 2.17 -2.94
N HIS A 168 -20.46 0.92 -2.56
CA HIS A 168 -20.47 0.48 -1.16
C HIS A 168 -19.07 0.25 -0.60
N HIS A 169 -18.11 -0.09 -1.45
CA HIS A 169 -16.74 -0.49 -1.16
C HIS A 169 -15.77 0.29 -2.05
N THR A 170 -14.71 -0.36 -2.55
CA THR A 170 -13.77 0.20 -3.53
C THR A 170 -14.18 -0.08 -4.99
N ASP A 171 -14.13 -1.34 -5.40
CA ASP A 171 -14.33 -1.86 -6.76
C ASP A 171 -14.33 -3.39 -6.64
N LEU A 172 -14.64 -4.10 -7.72
CA LEU A 172 -14.38 -5.54 -7.80
C LEU A 172 -12.89 -5.81 -7.55
N THR A 173 -12.60 -6.93 -6.90
CA THR A 173 -11.23 -7.22 -6.47
C THR A 173 -10.29 -7.48 -7.64
N SER A 174 -9.09 -6.90 -7.56
CA SER A 174 -7.94 -7.24 -8.38
C SER A 174 -7.14 -8.35 -7.70
N VAL A 175 -6.66 -9.32 -8.47
CA VAL A 175 -5.80 -10.39 -7.93
C VAL A 175 -4.43 -10.33 -8.59
N ARG A 176 -3.43 -9.86 -7.86
CA ARG A 176 -2.09 -9.55 -8.37
C ARG A 176 -1.03 -10.56 -7.95
N SER A 177 -1.33 -11.45 -7.00
CA SER A 177 -0.42 -12.54 -6.61
C SER A 177 -1.19 -13.80 -6.22
N GLN A 178 -0.46 -14.91 -6.10
CA GLN A 178 -1.03 -16.16 -5.61
C GLN A 178 -1.53 -16.02 -4.17
N THR A 179 -0.81 -15.30 -3.32
CA THR A 179 -1.25 -14.99 -1.94
C THR A 179 -2.56 -14.21 -1.92
N GLU A 180 -2.74 -13.22 -2.81
CA GLU A 180 -4.01 -12.50 -2.93
C GLU A 180 -5.16 -13.44 -3.35
N ASN A 181 -4.91 -14.35 -4.30
CA ASN A 181 -5.88 -15.36 -4.73
C ASN A 181 -6.27 -16.29 -3.57
N GLU A 182 -5.28 -16.78 -2.82
CA GLU A 182 -5.50 -17.63 -1.65
C GLU A 182 -6.27 -16.90 -0.54
N ASN A 183 -6.05 -15.61 -0.35
CA ASN A 183 -6.81 -14.81 0.61
C ASN A 183 -8.28 -14.69 0.20
N ILE A 184 -8.56 -14.55 -1.10
CA ILE A 184 -9.93 -14.58 -1.64
C ILE A 184 -10.55 -15.97 -1.43
N VAL A 185 -9.84 -17.04 -1.77
CA VAL A 185 -10.34 -18.41 -1.54
C VAL A 185 -10.66 -18.66 -0.06
N LYS A 186 -9.83 -18.16 0.87
CA LYS A 186 -10.05 -18.33 2.32
C LYS A 186 -11.30 -17.62 2.84
N ILE A 187 -11.74 -16.52 2.24
CA ILE A 187 -12.97 -15.82 2.69
C ILE A 187 -14.25 -16.46 2.14
N ILE A 188 -14.14 -17.34 1.14
CA ILE A 188 -15.27 -17.99 0.49
C ILE A 188 -15.48 -19.36 1.11
N ASN A 189 -16.41 -19.45 2.06
CA ASN A 189 -16.70 -20.68 2.82
C ASN A 189 -17.57 -21.72 2.06
N ASN A 190 -17.76 -21.57 0.75
CA ASN A 190 -18.57 -22.49 -0.05
C ASN A 190 -17.82 -22.98 -1.31
N ASN A 191 -17.48 -24.26 -1.32
CA ASN A 191 -16.70 -24.89 -2.40
C ASN A 191 -17.44 -24.99 -3.74
N GLU A 192 -18.77 -24.83 -3.76
CA GLU A 192 -19.59 -24.89 -4.99
C GLU A 192 -19.86 -23.50 -5.60
N THR A 193 -19.28 -22.43 -5.03
CA THR A 193 -19.50 -21.07 -5.54
C THR A 193 -18.47 -20.67 -6.58
N SER A 194 -18.94 -19.89 -7.56
CA SER A 194 -18.09 -19.04 -8.40
C SER A 194 -18.35 -17.59 -7.99
N VAL A 195 -17.30 -16.78 -7.99
CA VAL A 195 -17.41 -15.34 -7.68
C VAL A 195 -16.83 -14.48 -8.78
N TRP A 196 -17.46 -13.34 -9.07
CA TRP A 196 -16.85 -12.33 -9.93
C TRP A 196 -15.64 -11.67 -9.26
N ILE A 197 -14.60 -11.44 -10.08
CA ILE A 197 -13.48 -10.55 -9.78
C ILE A 197 -13.39 -9.44 -10.85
N GLY A 198 -12.54 -8.44 -10.62
CA GLY A 198 -12.48 -7.22 -11.43
C GLY A 198 -11.82 -7.35 -12.80
N LEU A 199 -11.35 -8.55 -13.20
CA LEU A 199 -10.74 -8.76 -14.51
C LEU A 199 -11.83 -8.87 -15.59
N PHE A 200 -11.71 -8.07 -16.65
CA PHE A 200 -12.62 -8.11 -17.81
C PHE A 200 -11.90 -7.72 -19.12
N SER A 201 -12.47 -8.07 -20.29
CA SER A 201 -11.83 -7.94 -21.62
C SER A 201 -12.58 -6.97 -22.56
N ASP A 202 -11.93 -6.20 -23.46
CA ASP A 202 -11.21 -6.65 -24.70
C ASP A 202 -9.67 -6.89 -24.62
N LEU A 203 -8.96 -6.48 -23.55
CA LEU A 203 -7.50 -6.69 -23.37
C LEU A 203 -7.11 -7.33 -22.02
N TRP A 204 -8.08 -7.85 -21.27
CA TRP A 204 -7.90 -8.39 -19.90
C TRP A 204 -7.28 -7.36 -18.93
N GLU A 205 -7.95 -6.25 -18.72
CA GLU A 205 -7.53 -5.20 -17.78
C GLU A 205 -8.30 -5.34 -16.46
N TRP A 206 -7.68 -4.97 -15.33
CA TRP A 206 -8.36 -4.93 -14.04
C TRP A 206 -9.25 -3.69 -13.94
N SER A 207 -10.46 -3.81 -13.40
CA SER A 207 -11.45 -2.72 -13.31
C SER A 207 -11.02 -1.54 -12.44
N ASP A 208 -10.13 -1.78 -11.47
CA ASP A 208 -9.53 -0.79 -10.59
C ASP A 208 -8.27 -0.14 -11.20
N ASN A 209 -7.93 -0.48 -12.44
CA ASN A 209 -6.69 -0.12 -13.15
C ASN A 209 -5.41 -0.69 -12.49
N SER A 210 -5.52 -1.70 -11.63
CA SER A 210 -4.36 -2.48 -11.18
C SER A 210 -3.62 -3.09 -12.36
N ASN A 211 -2.32 -3.32 -12.21
CA ASN A 211 -1.54 -3.86 -13.32
C ASN A 211 -1.75 -5.38 -13.55
N VAL A 212 -1.66 -5.79 -14.82
CA VAL A 212 -2.03 -7.09 -15.42
C VAL A 212 -1.02 -8.24 -15.31
N GLY A 213 0.00 -8.16 -14.43
CA GLY A 213 1.15 -9.08 -14.44
C GLY A 213 0.89 -10.53 -13.96
N PHE A 214 -0.18 -10.77 -13.20
CA PHE A 214 -0.53 -12.09 -12.67
C PHE A 214 -1.82 -12.62 -13.29
N ARG A 215 -1.83 -13.93 -13.56
CA ARG A 215 -2.98 -14.69 -14.07
C ARG A 215 -3.00 -16.05 -13.39
N TYR A 216 -4.18 -16.45 -12.93
CA TYR A 216 -4.40 -17.76 -12.31
C TYR A 216 -5.49 -18.54 -13.06
N TRP A 217 -5.44 -18.47 -14.40
CA TRP A 217 -6.35 -19.18 -15.28
C TRP A 217 -6.26 -20.68 -15.08
N LYS A 218 -7.42 -21.34 -15.13
CA LYS A 218 -7.52 -22.79 -15.30
C LYS A 218 -6.85 -23.22 -16.61
N SER A 219 -6.37 -24.45 -16.64
CA SER A 219 -5.81 -25.04 -17.87
C SER A 219 -6.77 -24.89 -19.06
N VAL A 220 -6.24 -24.38 -20.18
CA VAL A 220 -6.95 -24.12 -21.45
C VAL A 220 -7.80 -22.83 -21.47
N GLU A 221 -7.82 -22.05 -20.38
CA GLU A 221 -8.45 -20.72 -20.33
C GLU A 221 -7.45 -19.56 -20.47
N PRO A 222 -7.88 -18.37 -20.95
CA PRO A 222 -9.22 -18.06 -21.46
C PRO A 222 -9.43 -18.61 -22.88
N ASN A 223 -10.56 -19.28 -23.11
CA ASN A 223 -10.91 -19.87 -24.41
C ASN A 223 -11.61 -18.89 -25.36
N GLY A 224 -12.02 -17.71 -24.87
CA GLY A 224 -12.40 -16.57 -25.71
C GLY A 224 -13.70 -16.77 -26.49
N GLY A 225 -14.67 -17.51 -25.92
CA GLY A 225 -16.04 -17.54 -26.45
C GLY A 225 -16.58 -16.11 -26.66
N SER A 226 -17.35 -15.88 -27.72
CA SER A 226 -17.72 -14.53 -28.19
C SER A 226 -18.40 -13.61 -27.16
N ASP A 227 -18.91 -14.16 -26.05
CA ASP A 227 -19.57 -13.43 -24.96
C ASP A 227 -18.85 -13.57 -23.59
N ALA A 228 -17.75 -14.31 -23.51
CA ALA A 228 -17.01 -14.63 -22.27
C ALA A 228 -15.88 -13.62 -22.00
N GLN A 229 -16.26 -12.40 -21.63
CA GLN A 229 -15.31 -11.29 -21.40
C GLN A 229 -15.10 -10.94 -19.92
N CYS A 230 -15.72 -11.66 -18.99
CA CYS A 230 -15.63 -11.40 -17.56
C CYS A 230 -14.99 -12.58 -16.82
N THR A 231 -14.29 -12.32 -15.73
CA THR A 231 -13.55 -13.37 -15.02
C THR A 231 -14.23 -13.76 -13.71
N GLU A 232 -14.45 -15.06 -13.53
CA GLU A 232 -14.88 -15.67 -12.28
C GLU A 232 -13.77 -16.52 -11.65
N VAL A 233 -13.75 -16.58 -10.32
CA VAL A 233 -12.94 -17.52 -9.54
C VAL A 233 -13.80 -18.73 -9.22
N GLN A 234 -13.37 -19.93 -9.62
CA GLN A 234 -14.10 -21.18 -9.39
C GLN A 234 -13.56 -21.90 -8.16
N MET A 235 -14.34 -21.94 -7.08
CA MET A 235 -13.90 -22.58 -5.83
C MET A 235 -13.71 -24.09 -5.98
N GLU A 236 -14.53 -24.74 -6.80
CA GLU A 236 -14.40 -26.18 -7.13
C GLU A 236 -13.10 -26.51 -7.89
N LYS A 237 -12.44 -25.49 -8.46
CA LYS A 237 -11.13 -25.58 -9.12
C LYS A 237 -10.03 -24.92 -8.29
N GLN A 238 -10.13 -25.00 -6.96
CA GLN A 238 -9.09 -24.48 -6.05
C GLN A 238 -8.81 -22.98 -6.25
N GLY A 239 -9.83 -22.23 -6.68
CA GLY A 239 -9.73 -20.80 -6.94
C GLY A 239 -9.06 -20.42 -8.27
N GLU A 240 -8.93 -21.35 -9.21
CA GLU A 240 -8.53 -21.04 -10.60
C GLU A 240 -9.60 -20.20 -11.31
N TRP A 241 -9.16 -19.39 -12.27
CA TRP A 241 -10.02 -18.45 -12.98
C TRP A 241 -10.60 -19.05 -14.25
N ASN A 242 -11.82 -18.65 -14.57
CA ASN A 242 -12.53 -19.00 -15.79
C ASN A 242 -13.09 -17.72 -16.44
N ASP A 243 -13.04 -17.63 -17.77
CA ASP A 243 -13.79 -16.61 -18.50
C ASP A 243 -15.26 -17.04 -18.64
N ALA A 244 -16.15 -16.13 -18.27
CA ALA A 244 -17.58 -16.37 -18.23
C ALA A 244 -18.36 -15.21 -18.84
N GLY A 245 -19.58 -15.52 -19.27
CA GLY A 245 -20.50 -14.54 -19.82
C GLY A 245 -20.83 -13.46 -18.80
N CYS A 246 -20.53 -12.20 -19.11
CA CYS A 246 -20.76 -11.06 -18.20
C CYS A 246 -22.22 -10.88 -17.74
N HIS A 247 -23.16 -11.51 -18.46
CA HIS A 247 -24.59 -11.51 -18.18
C HIS A 247 -25.00 -12.53 -17.10
N HIS A 248 -24.11 -13.46 -16.72
CA HIS A 248 -24.37 -14.40 -15.64
C HIS A 248 -24.54 -13.64 -14.32
N SER A 249 -25.48 -14.07 -13.48
CA SER A 249 -25.71 -13.48 -12.17
C SER A 249 -25.16 -14.40 -11.09
N ILE A 250 -23.98 -14.08 -10.57
CA ILE A 250 -23.29 -14.83 -9.51
C ILE A 250 -22.87 -13.88 -8.38
N THR A 251 -22.40 -14.44 -7.27
CA THR A 251 -21.81 -13.68 -6.17
C THR A 251 -20.50 -13.03 -6.60
N PHE A 252 -19.97 -12.10 -5.81
CA PHE A 252 -18.80 -11.32 -6.23
C PHE A 252 -17.96 -10.85 -5.04
N VAL A 253 -16.70 -10.55 -5.31
CA VAL A 253 -15.76 -10.09 -4.29
C VAL A 253 -15.34 -8.66 -4.59
N CYS A 254 -15.54 -7.78 -3.60
CA CYS A 254 -15.05 -6.41 -3.65
C CYS A 254 -13.72 -6.28 -2.89
N HIS A 255 -12.89 -5.34 -3.31
CA HIS A 255 -11.83 -4.81 -2.45
C HIS A 255 -12.47 -4.10 -1.26
N GLU A 256 -12.00 -4.44 -0.07
CA GLU A 256 -12.49 -3.89 1.18
C GLU A 256 -11.54 -2.82 1.69
N ASP A 257 -12.02 -1.57 1.71
CA ASP A 257 -11.38 -0.44 2.35
C ASP A 257 -12.21 0.16 3.51
N GLN A 258 -13.05 -0.67 4.16
CA GLN A 258 -13.96 -0.19 5.22
C GLN A 258 -13.24 0.44 6.40
N LEU A 259 -13.67 1.67 6.69
CA LEU A 259 -13.36 2.39 7.92
C LEU A 259 -14.51 2.20 8.91
N ILE A 260 -14.20 1.72 10.13
CA ILE A 260 -15.18 1.49 11.18
C ILE A 260 -15.13 2.64 12.18
N LEU A 261 -16.19 3.45 12.22
CA LEU A 261 -16.35 4.45 13.27
C LEU A 261 -16.84 3.81 14.57
N ILE A 262 -16.03 3.91 15.62
CA ILE A 262 -16.40 3.51 16.97
C ILE A 262 -16.89 4.74 17.72
N LYS A 263 -18.18 4.74 18.07
CA LYS A 263 -18.86 5.86 18.77
C LYS A 263 -18.66 5.86 20.29
N GLU A 264 -17.55 5.28 20.75
CA GLU A 264 -17.13 5.35 22.15
C GLU A 264 -16.16 6.52 22.33
N SER A 265 -16.26 7.23 23.46
CA SER A 265 -15.32 8.31 23.79
C SER A 265 -14.14 7.74 24.57
N ARG A 266 -12.98 7.63 23.91
CA ARG A 266 -11.76 7.02 24.46
C ARG A 266 -10.53 7.90 24.23
N THR A 267 -9.53 7.78 25.09
CA THR A 267 -8.21 8.36 24.85
C THR A 267 -7.54 7.69 23.65
N TRP A 268 -6.56 8.34 23.05
CA TRP A 268 -5.90 7.80 21.85
C TRP A 268 -5.29 6.40 22.09
N SER A 269 -4.66 6.19 23.24
CA SER A 269 -4.06 4.89 23.60
C SER A 269 -5.11 3.80 23.85
N GLU A 270 -6.24 4.14 24.47
CA GLU A 270 -7.37 3.22 24.66
C GLU A 270 -8.06 2.86 23.33
N ALA A 271 -8.16 3.83 22.40
CA ALA A 271 -8.69 3.65 21.06
C ALA A 271 -7.78 2.74 20.22
N LEU A 272 -6.46 2.98 20.26
CA LEU A 272 -5.45 2.14 19.62
C LEU A 272 -5.56 0.70 20.08
N LYS A 273 -5.59 0.51 21.40
CA LYS A 273 -5.74 -0.81 22.01
C LYS A 273 -7.04 -1.49 21.56
N TYR A 274 -8.17 -0.76 21.57
CA TYR A 274 -9.44 -1.28 21.12
C TYR A 274 -9.38 -1.76 19.66
N CYS A 275 -8.84 -0.94 18.75
CA CYS A 275 -8.75 -1.32 17.34
C CYS A 275 -7.89 -2.56 17.16
N ARG A 276 -6.76 -2.70 17.86
CA ARG A 276 -5.89 -3.89 17.76
C ARG A 276 -6.48 -5.15 18.39
N GLU A 277 -7.38 -5.01 19.36
CA GLU A 277 -8.03 -6.15 20.01
C GLU A 277 -9.28 -6.62 19.26
N ASN A 278 -9.98 -5.72 18.56
CA ASN A 278 -11.30 -6.01 17.95
C ASN A 278 -11.31 -5.90 16.42
N HIS A 279 -10.33 -5.21 15.84
CA HIS A 279 -10.17 -4.91 14.42
C HIS A 279 -8.68 -5.09 14.04
N MET A 280 -8.13 -4.27 13.13
CA MET A 280 -6.69 -4.32 12.80
C MET A 280 -5.89 -3.24 13.53
N ASP A 281 -6.05 -1.97 13.14
CA ASP A 281 -5.38 -0.86 13.80
C ASP A 281 -6.23 0.42 13.71
N LEU A 282 -5.78 1.51 14.35
CA LEU A 282 -6.34 2.83 14.05
C LEU A 282 -6.03 3.20 12.59
N VAL A 283 -7.01 3.84 11.93
CA VAL A 283 -6.92 4.13 10.50
C VAL A 283 -5.69 4.96 10.14
N SER A 284 -5.05 4.58 9.05
CA SER A 284 -3.99 5.34 8.42
C SER A 284 -4.45 5.86 7.06
N VAL A 285 -4.19 7.13 6.77
CA VAL A 285 -4.78 7.84 5.62
C VAL A 285 -3.70 8.19 4.62
N HIS A 286 -3.54 7.33 3.60
CA HIS A 286 -2.41 7.38 2.66
C HIS A 286 -2.75 7.92 1.27
N SER A 287 -4.02 8.27 1.02
CA SER A 287 -4.46 8.74 -0.30
C SER A 287 -5.73 9.59 -0.22
N ASP A 288 -5.97 10.38 -1.27
CA ASP A 288 -7.22 11.12 -1.49
C ASP A 288 -8.45 10.20 -1.45
N LYS A 289 -8.29 8.92 -1.81
CA LYS A 289 -9.39 7.95 -1.80
C LYS A 289 -9.79 7.58 -0.37
N ILE A 290 -8.81 7.24 0.48
CA ILE A 290 -9.07 6.95 1.90
C ILE A 290 -9.60 8.20 2.59
N GLU A 291 -9.08 9.39 2.26
CA GLU A 291 -9.58 10.66 2.79
C GLU A 291 -11.07 10.90 2.45
N LYS A 292 -11.47 10.68 1.18
CA LYS A 292 -12.88 10.81 0.79
C LYS A 292 -13.77 9.86 1.58
N ARG A 293 -13.33 8.61 1.81
CA ARG A 293 -14.07 7.64 2.62
C ARG A 293 -14.13 8.07 4.09
N LEU A 294 -13.01 8.50 4.65
CA LEU A 294 -12.92 9.06 6.00
C LEU A 294 -13.97 10.16 6.21
N ASN A 295 -14.08 11.11 5.27
CA ASN A 295 -15.03 12.22 5.34
C ASN A 295 -16.48 11.77 5.41
N THR A 296 -16.86 10.68 4.72
CA THR A 296 -18.22 10.13 4.81
C THR A 296 -18.50 9.47 6.16
N VAL A 297 -17.47 8.93 6.80
CA VAL A 297 -17.58 8.19 8.06
C VAL A 297 -17.61 9.14 9.26
N VAL A 298 -16.71 10.13 9.29
CA VAL A 298 -16.57 11.08 10.42
C VAL A 298 -17.81 11.95 10.62
N GLN A 299 -18.58 12.22 9.56
CA GLN A 299 -19.84 12.97 9.65
C GLN A 299 -20.89 12.31 10.57
N HIS A 300 -20.74 11.01 10.83
CA HIS A 300 -21.63 10.25 11.69
C HIS A 300 -21.14 10.16 13.16
N ALA A 301 -19.99 10.78 13.48
CA ALA A 301 -19.42 10.80 14.83
C ALA A 301 -20.25 11.65 15.80
N SER A 302 -20.21 11.28 17.09
CA SER A 302 -20.84 12.05 18.17
C SER A 302 -19.89 13.06 18.81
N THR A 303 -18.57 12.91 18.62
CA THR A 303 -17.55 13.86 19.08
C THR A 303 -17.18 14.85 17.98
N ALA A 304 -16.75 16.06 18.35
CA ALA A 304 -16.33 17.09 17.40
C ALA A 304 -15.04 16.72 16.63
N GLU A 305 -14.22 15.87 17.24
CA GLU A 305 -12.99 15.33 16.68
C GLU A 305 -13.02 13.79 16.76
N VAL A 306 -12.33 13.14 15.83
CA VAL A 306 -12.27 11.67 15.72
C VAL A 306 -10.81 11.23 15.61
N TRP A 307 -10.35 10.32 16.48
CA TRP A 307 -8.97 9.85 16.46
C TRP A 307 -8.62 9.10 15.18
N LEU A 308 -7.42 9.39 14.67
CA LEU A 308 -6.75 8.65 13.61
C LEU A 308 -5.56 7.86 14.19
N GLY A 309 -4.99 6.98 13.39
CA GLY A 309 -3.75 6.25 13.71
C GLY A 309 -2.49 7.12 13.66
N LEU A 310 -2.64 8.44 13.70
CA LEU A 310 -1.54 9.38 13.51
C LEU A 310 -0.92 9.78 14.85
N ARG A 311 0.40 9.67 14.97
CA ARG A 311 1.12 9.97 16.22
C ARG A 311 2.35 10.83 15.97
N HIS A 312 2.64 11.75 16.89
CA HIS A 312 3.85 12.57 16.83
C HIS A 312 4.99 11.95 17.65
N SER A 313 6.19 11.84 17.06
CA SER A 313 7.40 11.47 17.77
C SER A 313 8.20 12.71 18.16
N CYS A 314 8.20 13.04 19.44
CA CYS A 314 8.90 14.20 19.98
C CYS A 314 10.42 14.15 19.83
N THR A 315 11.00 12.94 19.87
CA THR A 315 12.46 12.75 19.78
C THR A 315 13.00 13.16 18.41
N VAL A 316 12.21 12.96 17.35
CA VAL A 316 12.63 13.22 15.95
C VAL A 316 11.81 14.32 15.28
N GLY A 317 10.74 14.81 15.92
CA GLY A 317 9.89 15.89 15.42
C GLY A 317 9.12 15.52 14.15
N ILE A 318 8.65 14.28 14.06
CA ILE A 318 7.90 13.78 12.88
C ILE A 318 6.56 13.17 13.29
N TRP A 319 5.60 13.26 12.38
CA TRP A 319 4.36 12.51 12.44
C TRP A 319 4.50 11.17 11.72
N PHE A 320 3.92 10.12 12.28
CA PHE A 320 3.91 8.79 11.70
C PHE A 320 2.62 8.06 12.04
N TRP A 321 2.21 7.16 11.16
CA TRP A 321 1.09 6.26 11.34
C TRP A 321 1.46 5.09 12.25
N VAL A 322 0.48 4.55 12.99
CA VAL A 322 0.69 3.41 13.90
C VAL A 322 1.06 2.10 13.18
N SER A 323 0.80 2.02 11.88
CA SER A 323 1.36 1.02 10.94
C SER A 323 2.89 1.13 10.78
N GLY A 324 3.48 2.19 11.32
CA GLY A 324 4.91 2.47 11.29
C GLY A 324 5.37 3.12 9.98
N GLU A 325 4.47 3.83 9.31
CA GLU A 325 4.73 4.62 8.10
C GLU A 325 4.85 6.10 8.42
N ILE A 326 5.65 6.85 7.66
CA ILE A 326 5.70 8.32 7.77
C ILE A 326 4.53 8.95 7.02
N VAL A 327 4.14 10.17 7.38
CA VAL A 327 3.07 10.88 6.67
C VAL A 327 3.56 11.35 5.29
N CYS A 328 2.98 10.79 4.22
CA CYS A 328 3.22 11.22 2.83
C CYS A 328 2.02 11.97 2.21
N TYR A 329 0.82 11.77 2.75
CA TYR A 329 -0.41 12.46 2.35
C TYR A 329 -0.89 13.28 3.54
N GLU A 330 -1.32 14.53 3.32
CA GLU A 330 -1.69 15.41 4.41
C GLU A 330 -2.87 16.33 4.08
N LYS A 331 -3.72 16.50 5.08
CA LYS A 331 -4.94 17.32 5.05
C LYS A 331 -5.09 18.14 6.32
N TRP A 332 -3.96 18.60 6.86
CA TRP A 332 -3.91 19.40 8.08
C TRP A 332 -4.77 20.68 7.99
N ALA A 333 -5.25 21.11 9.15
CA ALA A 333 -5.80 22.44 9.36
C ALA A 333 -4.65 23.46 9.42
N GLU A 334 -4.91 24.67 8.95
CA GLU A 334 -3.92 25.76 8.96
C GLU A 334 -3.33 25.94 10.37
N GLY A 335 -2.00 25.96 10.47
CA GLY A 335 -1.27 26.07 11.75
C GLY A 335 -1.04 24.76 12.51
N ASN A 336 -1.63 23.63 12.10
CA ASN A 336 -1.36 22.31 12.70
C ASN A 336 -0.21 21.54 12.03
N GLU A 337 0.20 21.97 10.82
CA GLU A 337 1.25 21.34 10.01
C GLU A 337 2.66 21.44 10.63
N THR A 338 2.91 22.51 11.39
CA THR A 338 4.26 23.01 11.67
C THR A 338 4.48 23.50 13.09
N ALA A 339 3.46 23.45 13.96
CA ALA A 339 3.67 23.75 15.37
C ALA A 339 4.77 22.81 15.88
N VAL A 340 5.86 23.39 16.39
CA VAL A 340 6.81 22.65 17.23
C VAL A 340 5.96 22.16 18.38
N GLU A 341 5.47 20.93 18.29
CA GLU A 341 4.60 20.39 19.30
C GLU A 341 5.33 20.49 20.62
N ASN A 342 4.74 21.20 21.57
CA ASN A 342 5.36 21.40 22.87
C ASN A 342 5.28 20.08 23.65
N CYS A 343 6.24 19.22 23.31
CA CYS A 343 6.42 17.89 23.88
C CYS A 343 6.95 17.92 25.32
N GLU A 344 7.21 19.11 25.88
CA GLU A 344 7.73 19.24 27.25
C GLU A 344 6.70 18.81 28.29
N THR A 345 5.40 18.78 27.96
CA THR A 345 4.34 18.49 28.94
C THR A 345 3.27 17.49 28.52
N VAL A 346 3.00 17.30 27.22
CA VAL A 346 1.82 16.52 26.76
C VAL A 346 2.12 15.74 25.48
N MET A 347 1.88 14.42 25.48
CA MET A 347 1.91 13.60 24.26
C MET A 347 0.69 13.93 23.39
N ARG A 348 0.89 13.97 22.07
CA ARG A 348 -0.14 14.39 21.12
C ARG A 348 -0.25 13.44 19.94
N SER A 349 -1.49 13.29 19.48
CA SER A 349 -1.86 12.44 18.37
C SER A 349 -2.80 13.18 17.42
N GLY A 350 -2.91 12.66 16.20
CA GLY A 350 -3.71 13.26 15.15
C GLY A 350 -5.17 12.81 15.26
N ALA A 351 -6.06 13.78 15.08
CA ALA A 351 -7.49 13.58 14.93
C ALA A 351 -7.99 14.30 13.68
N VAL A 352 -9.18 13.96 13.23
CA VAL A 352 -9.90 14.65 12.15
C VAL A 352 -11.15 15.33 12.70
N GLN A 353 -11.45 16.51 12.19
CA GLN A 353 -12.67 17.23 12.54
C GLN A 353 -13.91 16.52 11.94
N SER A 354 -14.89 16.20 12.79
CA SER A 354 -16.13 15.54 12.33
C SER A 354 -17.06 16.48 11.57
N GLY A 355 -16.94 17.79 11.79
CA GLY A 355 -17.60 18.85 11.03
C GLY A 355 -16.63 19.75 10.25
N GLY A 356 -17.18 20.66 9.45
CA GLY A 356 -16.39 21.62 8.66
C GLY A 356 -15.67 20.97 7.48
N ASP A 357 -14.42 21.37 7.24
CA ASP A 357 -13.61 20.93 6.09
C ASP A 357 -12.90 19.57 6.31
N HIS A 358 -13.23 18.87 7.40
CA HIS A 358 -12.64 17.57 7.79
C HIS A 358 -11.10 17.59 7.80
N ARG A 359 -10.53 18.64 8.38
CA ARG A 359 -9.08 18.81 8.44
C ARG A 359 -8.47 18.02 9.59
N TRP A 360 -7.22 17.59 9.39
CA TRP A 360 -6.45 16.93 10.43
C TRP A 360 -5.93 17.96 11.43
N ILE A 361 -5.98 17.61 12.70
CA ILE A 361 -5.56 18.45 13.81
C ILE A 361 -4.76 17.61 14.80
N SER A 362 -3.95 18.28 15.61
CA SER A 362 -3.22 17.65 16.70
C SER A 362 -3.95 17.88 18.01
N LEU A 363 -4.15 16.83 18.81
CA LEU A 363 -4.80 16.90 20.12
C LEU A 363 -3.95 16.20 21.20
N PRO A 364 -4.03 16.65 22.46
CA PRO A 364 -3.51 15.91 23.61
C PRO A 364 -4.05 14.46 23.65
N GLU A 365 -3.19 13.47 23.88
CA GLU A 365 -3.62 12.06 24.04
C GLU A 365 -4.57 11.86 25.24
N THR A 366 -4.67 12.84 26.14
CA THR A 366 -5.64 12.88 27.26
C THR A 366 -7.07 13.19 26.84
N GLU A 367 -7.28 13.78 25.66
CA GLU A 367 -8.62 14.03 25.11
C GLU A 367 -9.34 12.71 24.82
N ARG A 368 -10.68 12.75 24.83
CA ARG A 368 -11.50 11.56 24.57
C ARG A 368 -12.43 11.76 23.38
N CYS A 369 -12.11 11.09 22.29
CA CYS A 369 -12.82 11.21 21.02
C CYS A 369 -13.44 9.86 20.62
N ASN A 370 -14.41 9.89 19.71
CA ASN A 370 -14.65 8.74 18.84
C ASN A 370 -13.39 8.44 18.04
N PHE A 371 -13.32 7.26 17.44
CA PHE A 371 -12.12 6.82 16.73
C PHE A 371 -12.48 5.89 15.59
N ILE A 372 -11.60 5.81 14.60
CA ILE A 372 -11.81 4.99 13.42
C ILE A 372 -10.77 3.89 13.36
N CYS A 373 -11.25 2.64 13.27
CA CYS A 373 -10.40 1.48 13.05
C CYS A 373 -10.41 1.08 11.57
N SER A 374 -9.29 0.55 11.09
CA SER A 374 -9.20 -0.17 9.82
C SER A 374 -9.44 -1.67 10.02
N ARG A 375 -9.83 -2.37 8.95
CA ARG A 375 -9.89 -3.84 8.91
C ARG A 375 -8.68 -4.50 8.26
N TYR A 376 -7.68 -3.72 7.89
CA TYR A 376 -6.47 -4.15 7.18
C TYR A 376 -5.34 -3.14 7.42
N ASP A 377 -4.11 -3.55 7.15
CA ASP A 377 -2.87 -2.78 7.34
C ASP A 377 -2.55 -1.86 6.16
#